data_AF-A0A8D2BBI9-F1
#
_entry.id   AF-A0A8D2BBI9-F1
#
_cell.length_a   1.000
_cell.length_b   1.000
_cell.length_c   1.000
_cell.angle_alpha   90.00
_cell.angle_beta   90.00
_cell.angle_gamma   90.00
#
_symmetry.space_group_name_H-M   'P 1'
#
loop_
_entity.id
_entity.type
_entity.pdbx_description
1 polymer ?
#
loop_
_entity_poly.entity_id
_entity_poly.type
_entity_poly.pdbx_seq_one_letter_code
_entity_poly.pdbx_strand_id
1 'polypeptide(L)'
;MADPESLGFEHMGLDPRLLQAVADLGWSRPTLIQEKAIPLALEGKDLLARARTGSGKTAAYAIPMLQLLLHRKATGPVVEQAVRGLVLVPTKELARQAQFMIQQLSAYCARDVRVANVSAAEDSASQKAVLMEKPDVVVGTPSRILSHLQQDNLKLRDSLELLVVDEADLLFSFGFEEELKSLLCHLPRIYQAFLMSATFNEDVQALKELVLHNPITLKLQESQLPGPDQLQQFQVVCETEEDKFLLLYALLKLSLIRGKSLLFVNTLERSYRLRLFLEQFSIPTCVLNGELPLRSRCHIISQFNQGFYDCVIATDAEVLGAPAKGKRQGRGPKGNKASDPESGVARGIDFHHVSAVLNFDLPSTPEAYIHRAGRTARANNPGIVLTFVLPTEQSHLGKIEELLCGEGEARVLLPYQFRMEEIEGFRYRCRDAMRSVTKQSIREARLKEIKEELLHSEKLKTYFEDNPRDLQLLRHDLPLHPAVVKPHLGNVPDYLVPPALRDLVRPHKKRKKLSSCRKAKKVKTQNPLHNFKHRGRKSKPTAMPS
;
A
#
# COMPACT_ATOMS: atom_id res chain seq x y z
N MET A 1 -16.46 11.70 -35.40
CA MET A 1 -15.29 11.16 -36.10
C MET A 1 -15.04 9.80 -35.49
N ALA A 2 -15.16 8.73 -36.28
CA ALA A 2 -14.93 7.37 -35.78
C ALA A 2 -13.46 7.23 -35.42
N ASP A 3 -13.15 6.88 -34.17
CA ASP A 3 -11.80 6.54 -33.74
C ASP A 3 -11.29 5.36 -34.59
N PRO A 4 -10.00 5.37 -35.01
CA PRO A 4 -9.43 4.32 -35.84
C PRO A 4 -9.58 2.96 -35.11
N GLU A 5 -9.97 1.94 -35.88
CA GLU A 5 -10.28 0.57 -35.45
C GLU A 5 -9.49 0.10 -34.22
N SER A 6 -10.13 0.08 -33.04
CA SER A 6 -9.52 -0.50 -31.84
C SER A 6 -9.25 -1.99 -32.08
N LEU A 7 -7.99 -2.41 -32.04
CA LEU A 7 -7.60 -3.80 -32.23
C LEU A 7 -8.10 -4.64 -31.05
N GLY A 8 -9.06 -5.53 -31.28
CA GLY A 8 -9.47 -6.53 -30.30
C GLY A 8 -8.39 -7.60 -30.09
N PHE A 9 -8.42 -8.29 -28.94
CA PHE A 9 -7.49 -9.40 -28.66
C PHE A 9 -7.51 -10.48 -29.75
N GLU A 10 -8.67 -10.72 -30.37
CA GLU A 10 -8.85 -11.69 -31.45
C GLU A 10 -8.04 -11.35 -32.71
N HIS A 11 -7.80 -10.06 -32.96
CA HIS A 11 -7.03 -9.60 -34.12
C HIS A 11 -5.51 -9.66 -33.90
N MET A 12 -5.05 -10.00 -32.69
CA MET A 12 -3.62 -10.05 -32.35
C MET A 12 -2.98 -11.41 -32.64
N GLY A 13 -3.73 -12.40 -33.16
CA GLY A 13 -3.20 -13.72 -33.52
C GLY A 13 -2.76 -14.57 -32.32
N LEU A 14 -3.42 -14.42 -31.18
CA LEU A 14 -3.11 -15.15 -29.94
C LEU A 14 -3.62 -16.59 -29.99
N ASP A 15 -2.99 -17.48 -29.21
CA ASP A 15 -3.45 -18.87 -29.03
C ASP A 15 -4.90 -18.88 -28.47
N PRO A 16 -5.80 -19.74 -28.99
CA PRO A 16 -7.20 -19.82 -28.54
C PRO A 16 -7.35 -19.98 -27.02
N ARG A 17 -6.41 -20.66 -26.36
CA ARG A 17 -6.43 -20.87 -24.91
C ARG A 17 -6.19 -19.58 -24.13
N LEU A 18 -5.34 -18.69 -24.65
CA LEU A 18 -5.12 -17.38 -24.07
C LEU A 18 -6.33 -16.47 -24.28
N LEU A 19 -6.95 -16.51 -25.47
CA LEU A 19 -8.19 -15.78 -25.75
C LEU A 19 -9.32 -16.19 -24.81
N GLN A 20 -9.46 -17.50 -24.54
CA GLN A 20 -10.44 -18.00 -23.58
C GLN A 20 -10.17 -17.50 -22.14
N ALA A 21 -8.90 -17.48 -21.72
CA ALA A 21 -8.54 -16.93 -20.41
C ALA A 21 -8.88 -15.43 -20.29
N VAL A 22 -8.62 -14.66 -21.35
CA VAL A 22 -8.95 -13.22 -21.43
C VAL A 22 -10.47 -13.00 -21.37
N ALA A 23 -11.25 -13.83 -22.05
CA ALA A 23 -12.71 -13.77 -22.01
C ALA A 23 -13.27 -14.05 -20.61
N ASP A 24 -12.76 -15.05 -19.91
CA ASP A 24 -13.16 -15.39 -18.54
C ASP A 24 -12.80 -14.31 -17.51
N LEU A 25 -11.72 -13.58 -17.75
CA LEU A 25 -11.34 -12.41 -16.97
C LEU A 25 -12.26 -11.20 -17.22
N GLY A 26 -13.19 -11.31 -18.17
CA GLY A 26 -14.16 -10.27 -18.52
C GLY A 26 -13.53 -9.11 -19.31
N TRP A 27 -12.40 -9.32 -19.97
CA TRP A 27 -11.71 -8.27 -20.72
C TRP A 27 -12.26 -8.17 -22.14
N SER A 28 -13.27 -7.31 -22.32
CA SER A 28 -13.90 -7.10 -23.62
C SER A 28 -13.01 -6.38 -24.62
N ARG A 29 -12.10 -5.53 -24.15
CA ARG A 29 -11.18 -4.74 -24.98
C ARG A 29 -9.80 -4.64 -24.32
N PRO A 30 -8.70 -4.67 -25.09
CA PRO A 30 -7.38 -4.43 -24.56
C PRO A 30 -7.25 -2.97 -24.10
N THR A 31 -6.43 -2.75 -23.07
CA THR A 31 -6.03 -1.39 -22.70
C THR A 31 -5.06 -0.82 -23.74
N LEU A 32 -4.90 0.51 -23.81
CA LEU A 32 -4.03 1.15 -24.80
C LEU A 32 -2.59 0.62 -24.77
N ILE A 33 -2.07 0.31 -23.57
CA ILE A 33 -0.76 -0.33 -23.43
C ILE A 33 -0.74 -1.75 -23.98
N GLN A 34 -1.78 -2.54 -23.76
CA GLN A 34 -1.88 -3.90 -24.30
C GLN A 34 -2.00 -3.86 -25.83
N GLU A 35 -2.84 -2.99 -26.36
CA GLU A 35 -3.07 -2.81 -27.79
C GLU A 35 -1.79 -2.47 -28.54
N LYS A 36 -0.97 -1.57 -28.01
CA LYS A 36 0.28 -1.13 -28.65
C LYS A 36 1.45 -2.07 -28.35
N ALA A 37 1.56 -2.58 -27.13
CA ALA A 37 2.73 -3.37 -26.72
C ALA A 37 2.67 -4.82 -27.21
N ILE A 38 1.50 -5.47 -27.17
CA ILE A 38 1.39 -6.91 -27.48
C ILE A 38 1.84 -7.22 -28.92
N PRO A 39 1.37 -6.52 -29.98
CA PRO A 39 1.80 -6.82 -31.34
C PRO A 39 3.31 -6.62 -31.53
N LEU A 40 3.87 -5.53 -30.99
CA LEU A 40 5.31 -5.25 -31.07
C LEU A 40 6.16 -6.26 -30.29
N ALA A 41 5.65 -6.75 -29.15
CA ALA A 41 6.28 -7.81 -28.39
C ALA A 41 6.29 -9.13 -29.17
N LEU A 42 5.19 -9.48 -29.85
CA LEU A 42 5.09 -10.69 -30.66
C LEU A 42 6.00 -10.66 -31.89
N GLU A 43 6.33 -9.48 -32.42
CA GLU A 43 7.35 -9.29 -33.46
C GLU A 43 8.79 -9.52 -32.96
N GLY A 44 8.99 -9.75 -31.66
CA GLY A 44 10.31 -9.99 -31.07
C GLY A 44 11.11 -8.73 -30.75
N LYS A 45 10.47 -7.54 -30.71
CA LYS A 45 11.14 -6.28 -30.42
C LYS A 45 11.26 -6.02 -28.91
N ASP A 46 12.35 -5.38 -28.50
CA ASP A 46 12.51 -4.89 -27.14
C ASP A 46 11.60 -3.69 -26.87
N LEU A 47 11.02 -3.63 -25.67
CA LEU A 47 10.03 -2.62 -25.31
C LEU A 47 10.43 -1.84 -24.08
N LEU A 48 10.35 -0.52 -24.20
CA LEU A 48 10.37 0.40 -23.08
C LEU A 48 9.00 1.08 -23.00
N ALA A 49 8.16 0.64 -22.07
CA ALA A 49 6.80 1.11 -21.95
C ALA A 49 6.60 1.94 -20.69
N ARG A 50 6.18 3.19 -20.89
CA ARG A 50 5.73 4.07 -19.82
C ARG A 50 4.22 3.98 -19.69
N ALA A 51 3.73 3.45 -18.58
CA ALA A 51 2.31 3.42 -18.27
C ALA A 51 2.05 3.43 -16.76
N ARG A 52 0.91 4.02 -16.35
CA ARG A 52 0.55 4.15 -14.94
C ARG A 52 0.28 2.79 -14.27
N THR A 53 0.31 2.75 -12.94
CA THR A 53 -0.13 1.56 -12.20
C THR A 53 -1.62 1.30 -12.47
N GLY A 54 -1.98 0.04 -12.72
CA GLY A 54 -3.36 -0.34 -13.06
C GLY A 54 -3.76 -0.13 -14.52
N SER A 55 -2.86 0.30 -15.43
CA SER A 55 -3.15 0.37 -16.88
C SER A 55 -3.14 -1.01 -17.58
N GLY A 56 -2.86 -2.09 -16.86
CA GLY A 56 -2.79 -3.43 -17.42
C GLY A 56 -1.40 -3.84 -17.93
N LYS A 57 -0.32 -3.20 -17.46
CA LYS A 57 1.10 -3.51 -17.79
C LYS A 57 1.43 -5.00 -17.66
N THR A 58 0.97 -5.63 -16.58
CA THR A 58 1.24 -7.05 -16.30
C THR A 58 0.76 -7.95 -17.42
N ALA A 59 -0.45 -7.73 -17.94
CA ALA A 59 -0.96 -8.50 -19.07
C ALA A 59 -0.25 -8.15 -20.37
N ALA A 60 0.18 -6.91 -20.56
CA ALA A 60 0.87 -6.45 -21.76
C ALA A 60 2.20 -7.20 -22.00
N TYR A 61 2.92 -7.60 -20.95
CA TYR A 61 4.09 -8.49 -21.09
C TYR A 61 3.77 -9.97 -20.89
N ALA A 62 2.76 -10.32 -20.06
CA ALA A 62 2.46 -11.72 -19.77
C ALA A 62 1.87 -12.45 -20.98
N ILE A 63 1.00 -11.81 -21.76
CA ILE A 63 0.40 -12.39 -22.96
C ILE A 63 1.46 -12.78 -24.01
N PRO A 64 2.35 -11.87 -24.46
CA PRO A 64 3.37 -12.24 -25.44
C PRO A 64 4.38 -13.26 -24.89
N MET A 65 4.70 -13.19 -23.59
CA MET A 65 5.53 -14.21 -22.93
C MET A 65 4.89 -15.61 -23.01
N LEU A 66 3.61 -15.72 -22.65
CA LEU A 66 2.89 -17.00 -22.72
C LEU A 66 2.76 -17.50 -24.16
N GLN A 67 2.46 -16.61 -25.11
CA GLN A 67 2.38 -16.95 -26.53
C GLN A 67 3.70 -17.52 -27.05
N LEU A 68 4.84 -16.90 -26.71
CA LEU A 68 6.17 -17.39 -27.07
C LEU A 68 6.41 -18.81 -26.55
N LEU A 69 6.08 -19.06 -25.28
CA LEU A 69 6.23 -20.37 -24.64
C LEU A 69 5.36 -21.45 -25.31
N LEU A 70 4.10 -21.13 -25.59
CA LEU A 70 3.17 -22.06 -26.23
C LEU A 70 3.61 -22.38 -27.66
N HIS A 71 4.03 -21.38 -28.42
CA HIS A 71 4.54 -21.58 -29.78
C HIS A 71 5.77 -22.50 -29.79
N ARG A 72 6.72 -22.29 -28.86
CA ARG A 72 7.91 -23.14 -28.70
C ARG A 72 7.57 -24.58 -28.36
N LYS A 73 6.62 -24.81 -27.43
CA LYS A 73 6.18 -26.17 -27.06
C LYS A 73 5.40 -26.88 -28.17
N ALA A 74 4.72 -26.13 -29.03
CA ALA A 74 3.99 -26.69 -30.17
C ALA A 74 4.90 -27.04 -31.37
N THR A 75 5.95 -26.25 -31.62
CA THR A 75 6.80 -26.37 -32.82
C THR A 75 8.16 -27.03 -32.59
N GLY A 76 8.62 -27.13 -31.33
CA GLY A 76 9.93 -27.68 -31.00
C GLY A 76 9.96 -29.22 -30.93
N PRO A 77 11.07 -29.87 -31.34
CA PRO A 77 11.29 -31.28 -31.01
C PRO A 77 11.49 -31.42 -29.49
N VAL A 78 10.95 -32.48 -28.88
CA VAL A 78 11.02 -32.86 -27.44
C VAL A 78 11.70 -31.79 -26.58
N VAL A 79 10.96 -30.72 -26.28
CA VAL A 79 11.53 -29.51 -25.69
C VAL A 79 12.00 -29.84 -24.27
N GLU A 80 13.30 -29.75 -24.02
CA GLU A 80 13.81 -29.81 -22.66
C GLU A 80 13.15 -28.70 -21.83
N GLN A 81 12.52 -29.12 -20.74
CA GLN A 81 11.89 -28.23 -19.77
C GLN A 81 12.99 -27.34 -19.17
N ALA A 82 12.88 -26.03 -19.38
CA ALA A 82 13.88 -25.03 -18.98
C ALA A 82 13.21 -23.68 -18.69
N VAL A 83 13.88 -22.86 -17.89
CA VAL A 83 13.41 -21.50 -17.59
C VAL A 83 13.69 -20.60 -18.79
N ARG A 84 12.61 -20.10 -19.42
CA ARG A 84 12.66 -19.28 -20.63
C ARG A 84 12.20 -17.84 -20.40
N GLY A 85 11.33 -17.62 -19.41
CA GLY A 85 10.88 -16.30 -19.00
C GLY A 85 11.36 -15.93 -17.59
N LEU A 86 11.94 -14.75 -17.43
CA LEU A 86 12.31 -14.19 -16.14
C LEU A 86 11.59 -12.85 -15.94
N VAL A 87 10.84 -12.73 -14.85
CA VAL A 87 10.17 -11.48 -14.45
C VAL A 87 10.79 -10.96 -13.17
N LEU A 88 11.49 -9.83 -13.27
CA LEU A 88 12.08 -9.10 -12.16
C LEU A 88 11.10 -8.03 -11.68
N VAL A 89 10.81 -8.08 -10.39
CA VAL A 89 9.96 -7.12 -9.70
C VAL A 89 10.66 -6.59 -8.46
N PRO A 90 10.34 -5.38 -7.98
CA PRO A 90 11.05 -4.78 -6.86
C PRO A 90 10.64 -5.34 -5.49
N THR A 91 9.45 -5.95 -5.38
CA THR A 91 8.91 -6.43 -4.08
C THR A 91 8.28 -7.81 -4.19
N LYS A 92 8.12 -8.48 -3.04
CA LYS A 92 7.55 -9.84 -2.96
C LYS A 92 6.07 -9.85 -3.26
N GLU A 93 5.38 -8.79 -2.87
CA GLU A 93 3.97 -8.59 -3.08
C GLU A 93 3.67 -8.39 -4.57
N LEU A 94 4.46 -7.55 -5.27
CA LEU A 94 4.37 -7.40 -6.72
C LEU A 94 4.70 -8.71 -7.44
N ALA A 95 5.66 -9.50 -6.95
CA ALA A 95 5.94 -10.84 -7.51
C ALA A 95 4.72 -11.74 -7.41
N ARG A 96 4.04 -11.73 -6.26
CA ARG A 96 2.81 -12.51 -6.05
C ARG A 96 1.68 -12.03 -6.96
N GLN A 97 1.53 -10.73 -7.15
CA GLN A 97 0.53 -10.16 -8.06
C GLN A 97 0.81 -10.54 -9.52
N ALA A 98 2.06 -10.39 -9.97
CA ALA A 98 2.49 -10.80 -11.31
C ALA A 98 2.29 -12.30 -11.52
N GLN A 99 2.74 -13.14 -10.57
CA GLN A 99 2.52 -14.59 -10.61
C GLN A 99 1.03 -14.94 -10.72
N PHE A 100 0.19 -14.35 -9.87
CA PHE A 100 -1.25 -14.60 -9.87
C PHE A 100 -1.86 -14.24 -11.22
N MET A 101 -1.50 -13.08 -11.78
CA MET A 101 -2.01 -12.67 -13.09
C MET A 101 -1.56 -13.59 -14.22
N ILE A 102 -0.28 -13.99 -14.25
CA ILE A 102 0.24 -14.93 -15.24
C ILE A 102 -0.48 -16.28 -15.11
N GLN A 103 -0.74 -16.76 -13.89
CA GLN A 103 -1.49 -17.99 -13.64
C GLN A 103 -2.95 -17.93 -14.11
N GLN A 104 -3.61 -16.78 -13.94
CA GLN A 104 -4.96 -16.58 -14.47
C GLN A 104 -4.97 -16.61 -16.00
N LEU A 105 -4.02 -15.93 -16.64
CA LEU A 105 -3.87 -15.95 -18.11
C LEU A 105 -3.48 -17.34 -18.63
N SER A 106 -2.75 -18.12 -17.82
CA SER A 106 -2.34 -19.48 -18.17
C SER A 106 -3.31 -20.57 -17.69
N ALA A 107 -4.53 -20.23 -17.24
CA ALA A 107 -5.47 -21.20 -16.66
C ALA A 107 -5.76 -22.37 -17.63
N TYR A 108 -5.94 -22.06 -18.91
CA TYR A 108 -6.20 -23.03 -19.97
C TYR A 108 -4.94 -23.67 -20.58
N CYS A 109 -3.75 -23.24 -20.15
CA CYS A 109 -2.48 -23.83 -20.55
C CYS A 109 -1.61 -24.28 -19.35
N ALA A 110 -2.22 -24.50 -18.18
CA ALA A 110 -1.50 -24.87 -16.95
C ALA A 110 -0.76 -26.21 -17.03
N ARG A 111 -1.15 -27.09 -17.96
CA ARG A 111 -0.41 -28.35 -18.23
C ARG A 111 0.91 -28.08 -18.96
N ASP A 112 0.93 -27.04 -19.78
CA ASP A 112 2.04 -26.70 -20.65
C ASP A 112 2.94 -25.62 -20.04
N VAL A 113 2.41 -24.69 -19.25
CA VAL A 113 3.20 -23.57 -18.70
C VAL A 113 3.22 -23.64 -17.18
N ARG A 114 4.43 -23.69 -16.61
CA ARG A 114 4.65 -23.64 -15.17
C ARG A 114 5.26 -22.31 -14.75
N VAL A 115 4.68 -21.69 -13.72
CA VAL A 115 5.11 -20.40 -13.18
C VAL A 115 5.51 -20.55 -11.72
N ALA A 116 6.75 -20.18 -11.38
CA ALA A 116 7.26 -20.21 -10.01
C ALA A 116 7.58 -18.81 -9.51
N ASN A 117 7.38 -18.59 -8.20
CA ASN A 117 7.74 -17.36 -7.52
C ASN A 117 8.80 -17.63 -6.45
N VAL A 118 9.94 -16.96 -6.58
CA VAL A 118 11.10 -17.12 -5.68
C VAL A 118 11.36 -15.88 -4.82
N SER A 119 10.40 -14.95 -4.76
CA SER A 119 10.50 -13.75 -3.93
C SER A 119 10.24 -14.01 -2.43
N ALA A 120 9.49 -15.07 -2.10
CA ALA A 120 9.07 -15.36 -0.73
C ALA A 120 10.27 -15.68 0.20
N ALA A 121 10.11 -15.44 1.50
CA ALA A 121 11.10 -15.80 2.53
C ALA A 121 10.98 -17.27 2.98
N GLU A 122 10.47 -18.15 2.13
CA GLU A 122 10.44 -19.58 2.42
C GLU A 122 11.87 -20.13 2.45
N ASP A 123 12.05 -21.27 3.13
CA ASP A 123 13.36 -21.90 3.25
C ASP A 123 13.95 -22.12 1.86
N SER A 124 15.22 -21.73 1.66
CA SER A 124 15.91 -21.86 0.36
C SER A 124 15.86 -23.29 -0.19
N ALA A 125 15.69 -24.30 0.69
CA ALA A 125 15.48 -25.70 0.33
C ALA A 125 14.17 -25.94 -0.42
N SER A 126 13.06 -25.31 0.00
CA SER A 126 11.76 -25.43 -0.68
C SER A 126 11.80 -24.78 -2.06
N GLN A 127 12.40 -23.60 -2.17
CA GLN A 127 12.59 -22.89 -3.43
C GLN A 127 13.50 -23.67 -4.38
N LYS A 128 14.55 -24.31 -3.85
CA LYS A 128 15.42 -25.20 -4.63
C LYS A 128 14.64 -26.38 -5.23
N ALA A 129 13.73 -26.99 -4.47
CA ALA A 129 12.89 -28.07 -4.98
C ALA A 129 12.00 -27.60 -6.15
N VAL A 130 11.36 -26.43 -6.01
CA VAL A 130 10.53 -25.83 -7.07
C VAL A 130 11.36 -25.50 -8.32
N LEU A 131 12.56 -24.95 -8.15
CA LEU A 131 13.47 -24.63 -9.27
C LEU A 131 14.04 -25.89 -9.93
N MET A 132 14.20 -26.99 -9.18
CA MET A 132 14.65 -28.28 -9.70
C MET A 132 13.65 -28.89 -10.69
N GLU A 133 12.36 -28.56 -10.56
CA GLU A 133 11.32 -28.93 -11.53
C GLU A 133 11.40 -28.13 -12.85
N LYS A 134 12.30 -27.12 -12.93
CA LYS A 134 12.53 -26.26 -14.10
C LYS A 134 11.24 -25.60 -14.60
N PRO A 135 10.64 -24.67 -13.85
CA PRO A 135 9.46 -23.93 -14.31
C PRO A 135 9.76 -23.14 -15.59
N ASP A 136 8.75 -22.88 -16.43
CA ASP A 136 8.94 -22.12 -17.68
C ASP A 136 9.17 -20.62 -17.42
N VAL A 137 8.47 -20.10 -16.41
CA VAL A 137 8.54 -18.70 -15.98
C VAL A 137 8.94 -18.63 -14.51
N VAL A 138 9.94 -17.81 -14.21
CA VAL A 138 10.33 -17.48 -12.83
C VAL A 138 10.06 -16.01 -12.56
N VAL A 139 9.35 -15.73 -11.47
CA VAL A 139 9.06 -14.38 -10.98
C VAL A 139 9.80 -14.17 -9.66
N GLY A 140 10.54 -13.06 -9.49
CA GLY A 140 11.28 -12.83 -8.26
C GLY A 140 11.87 -11.43 -8.12
N THR A 141 12.46 -11.17 -6.95
CA THR A 141 13.24 -9.95 -6.72
C THR A 141 14.70 -10.16 -7.17
N PRO A 142 15.40 -9.11 -7.65
CA PRO A 142 16.76 -9.24 -8.17
C PRO A 142 17.72 -9.94 -7.22
N SER A 143 17.73 -9.55 -5.93
CA SER A 143 18.65 -10.14 -4.95
C SER A 143 18.40 -11.63 -4.71
N ARG A 144 17.13 -12.08 -4.77
CA ARG A 144 16.80 -13.51 -4.59
C ARG A 144 17.15 -14.33 -5.82
N ILE A 145 16.86 -13.81 -7.01
CA ILE A 145 17.24 -14.45 -8.27
C ILE A 145 18.77 -14.57 -8.35
N LEU A 146 19.49 -13.49 -8.03
CA LEU A 146 20.96 -13.49 -8.00
C LEU A 146 21.51 -14.54 -7.02
N SER A 147 20.93 -14.66 -5.83
CA SER A 147 21.33 -15.68 -4.85
C SER A 147 21.16 -17.11 -5.40
N HIS A 148 20.05 -17.40 -6.09
CA HIS A 148 19.84 -18.71 -6.71
C HIS A 148 20.77 -18.98 -7.91
N LEU A 149 21.13 -17.95 -8.67
CA LEU A 149 22.12 -18.03 -9.76
C LEU A 149 23.52 -18.32 -9.21
N GLN A 150 23.94 -17.63 -8.15
CA GLN A 150 25.23 -17.83 -7.50
C GLN A 150 25.37 -19.21 -6.84
N GLN A 151 24.26 -19.77 -6.34
CA GLN A 151 24.22 -21.10 -5.74
C GLN A 151 24.03 -22.24 -6.76
N ASP A 152 24.06 -21.93 -8.07
CA ASP A 152 23.81 -22.87 -9.17
C ASP A 152 22.45 -23.60 -9.10
N ASN A 153 21.49 -23.04 -8.37
CA ASN A 153 20.13 -23.58 -8.26
C ASN A 153 19.27 -23.21 -9.48
N LEU A 154 19.65 -22.15 -10.19
CA LEU A 154 18.98 -21.65 -11.39
C LEU A 154 20.02 -21.43 -12.48
N LYS A 155 19.74 -21.91 -13.70
CA LYS A 155 20.60 -21.73 -14.88
C LYS A 155 19.80 -21.03 -15.96
N LEU A 156 20.25 -19.85 -16.39
CA LEU A 156 19.55 -19.02 -17.37
C LEU A 156 20.36 -18.79 -18.65
N ARG A 157 21.68 -18.97 -18.61
CA ARG A 157 22.64 -18.58 -19.65
C ARG A 157 22.33 -19.16 -21.03
N ASP A 158 21.76 -20.37 -21.07
CA ASP A 158 21.51 -21.09 -22.32
C ASP A 158 20.01 -21.19 -22.67
N SER A 159 19.10 -20.85 -21.74
CA SER A 159 17.67 -21.10 -21.89
C SER A 159 16.78 -19.85 -21.90
N LEU A 160 17.24 -18.72 -21.35
CA LEU A 160 16.40 -17.55 -21.23
C LEU A 160 16.14 -16.89 -22.60
N GLU A 161 14.87 -16.70 -22.95
CA GLU A 161 14.46 -16.01 -24.19
C GLU A 161 13.86 -14.64 -23.91
N LEU A 162 13.19 -14.46 -22.76
CA LEU A 162 12.52 -13.21 -22.40
C LEU A 162 12.86 -12.75 -20.98
N LEU A 163 13.29 -11.50 -20.86
CA LEU A 163 13.48 -10.78 -19.59
C LEU A 163 12.45 -9.67 -19.44
N VAL A 164 11.75 -9.63 -18.32
CA VAL A 164 10.83 -8.54 -17.98
C VAL A 164 11.31 -7.85 -16.71
N VAL A 165 11.39 -6.54 -16.74
CA VAL A 165 11.68 -5.67 -15.61
C VAL A 165 10.45 -4.80 -15.36
N ASP A 166 9.68 -5.12 -14.33
CA ASP A 166 8.44 -4.41 -13.98
C ASP A 166 8.66 -3.43 -12.83
N GLU A 167 7.97 -2.29 -12.87
CA GLU A 167 8.17 -1.13 -11.97
C GLU A 167 9.66 -0.75 -11.82
N ALA A 168 10.31 -0.51 -12.96
CA ALA A 168 11.75 -0.30 -13.04
C ALA A 168 12.27 0.94 -12.29
N ASP A 169 11.46 2.00 -12.21
CA ASP A 169 11.74 3.20 -11.41
C ASP A 169 11.88 2.89 -9.90
N LEU A 170 11.17 1.88 -9.43
CA LEU A 170 11.27 1.42 -8.05
C LEU A 170 12.55 0.63 -7.80
N LEU A 171 13.01 -0.19 -8.75
CA LEU A 171 14.20 -1.03 -8.58
C LEU A 171 15.45 -0.21 -8.21
N PHE A 172 15.63 0.96 -8.83
CA PHE A 172 16.73 1.89 -8.51
C PHE A 172 16.55 2.58 -7.17
N SER A 173 15.32 2.99 -6.85
CA SER A 173 15.01 3.55 -5.53
C SER A 173 15.34 2.58 -4.38
N PHE A 174 15.27 1.27 -4.66
CA PHE A 174 15.62 0.21 -3.72
C PHE A 174 17.12 -0.11 -3.65
N GLY A 175 17.92 0.44 -4.55
CA GLY A 175 19.35 0.20 -4.62
C GLY A 175 19.73 -1.13 -5.27
N PHE A 176 18.87 -1.75 -6.07
CA PHE A 176 19.14 -3.04 -6.74
C PHE A 176 20.07 -2.94 -7.98
N GLU A 177 20.73 -1.80 -8.16
CA GLU A 177 21.54 -1.52 -9.36
C GLU A 177 22.71 -2.50 -9.50
N GLU A 178 23.46 -2.72 -8.42
CA GLU A 178 24.63 -3.59 -8.43
C GLU A 178 24.25 -5.06 -8.56
N GLU A 179 23.14 -5.48 -7.93
CA GLU A 179 22.61 -6.83 -8.11
C GLU A 179 22.11 -7.06 -9.53
N LEU A 180 21.49 -6.07 -10.17
CA LEU A 180 21.03 -6.22 -11.55
C LEU A 180 22.21 -6.33 -12.52
N LYS A 181 23.24 -5.48 -12.39
CA LYS A 181 24.48 -5.60 -13.17
C LYS A 181 25.10 -6.98 -13.02
N SER A 182 25.16 -7.49 -11.80
CA SER A 182 25.68 -8.83 -11.50
C SER A 182 24.82 -9.94 -12.11
N LEU A 183 23.49 -9.79 -12.07
CA LEU A 183 22.53 -10.74 -12.64
C LEU A 183 22.66 -10.83 -14.16
N LEU A 184 22.83 -9.69 -14.85
CA LEU A 184 22.98 -9.63 -16.30
C LEU A 184 24.21 -10.42 -16.80
N CYS A 185 25.28 -10.52 -16.00
CA CYS A 185 26.45 -11.33 -16.33
C CYS A 185 26.14 -12.85 -16.44
N HIS A 186 25.03 -13.31 -15.84
CA HIS A 186 24.59 -14.71 -15.88
C HIS A 186 23.56 -14.98 -16.99
N LEU A 187 23.14 -13.96 -17.73
CA LEU A 187 22.14 -14.07 -18.81
C LEU A 187 22.79 -14.36 -20.17
N PRO A 188 22.02 -14.90 -21.14
CA PRO A 188 22.48 -15.05 -22.52
C PRO A 188 22.79 -13.69 -23.15
N ARG A 189 23.54 -13.71 -24.27
CA ARG A 189 23.79 -12.51 -25.08
C ARG A 189 22.60 -12.08 -25.92
N ILE A 190 21.69 -13.00 -26.21
CA ILE A 190 20.53 -12.79 -27.09
C ILE A 190 19.30 -13.17 -26.28
N TYR A 191 18.51 -12.17 -25.91
CA TYR A 191 17.18 -12.31 -25.31
C TYR A 191 16.36 -11.08 -25.71
N GLN A 192 15.05 -11.22 -25.66
CA GLN A 192 14.13 -10.10 -25.77
C GLN A 192 13.90 -9.51 -24.38
N ALA A 193 13.80 -8.19 -24.28
CA ALA A 193 13.64 -7.52 -22.99
C ALA A 193 12.51 -6.49 -22.98
N PHE A 194 11.74 -6.50 -21.89
CA PHE A 194 10.67 -5.54 -21.62
C PHE A 194 10.96 -4.77 -20.34
N LEU A 195 10.95 -3.45 -20.42
CA LEU A 195 11.08 -2.55 -19.28
C LEU A 195 9.79 -1.75 -19.13
N MET A 196 9.09 -2.01 -18.03
CA MET A 196 7.82 -1.38 -17.69
C MET A 196 8.04 -0.41 -16.52
N SER A 197 7.64 0.85 -16.69
CA SER A 197 7.79 1.87 -15.64
C SER A 197 6.63 2.86 -15.63
N ALA A 198 6.29 3.40 -14.47
CA ALA A 198 5.34 4.52 -14.39
C ALA A 198 5.99 5.86 -14.77
N THR A 199 7.26 6.03 -14.40
CA THR A 199 8.02 7.28 -14.59
C THR A 199 9.19 7.09 -15.54
N PHE A 200 9.70 8.21 -16.07
CA PHE A 200 10.85 8.24 -16.97
C PHE A 200 11.93 9.12 -16.33
N ASN A 201 12.65 8.55 -15.37
CA ASN A 201 13.73 9.22 -14.65
C ASN A 201 15.09 8.87 -15.28
N GLU A 202 16.15 9.59 -14.92
CA GLU A 202 17.52 9.28 -15.36
C GLU A 202 17.90 7.83 -15.02
N ASP A 203 17.47 7.33 -13.88
CA ASP A 203 17.63 5.92 -13.46
C ASP A 203 17.03 4.91 -14.46
N VAL A 204 15.85 5.22 -15.00
CA VAL A 204 15.18 4.36 -15.99
C VAL A 204 15.91 4.43 -17.34
N GLN A 205 16.54 5.56 -17.65
CA GLN A 205 17.40 5.68 -18.84
C GLN A 205 18.68 4.86 -18.68
N ALA A 206 19.31 4.87 -17.50
CA ALA A 206 20.46 4.02 -17.21
C ALA A 206 20.11 2.52 -17.35
N LEU A 207 18.94 2.11 -16.84
CA LEU A 207 18.44 0.75 -17.05
C LEU A 207 18.18 0.40 -18.51
N LYS A 208 17.62 1.34 -19.28
CA LYS A 208 17.38 1.15 -20.69
C LYS A 208 18.67 0.82 -21.42
N GLU A 209 19.74 1.57 -21.16
CA GLU A 209 21.06 1.35 -21.78
C GLU A 209 21.71 0.04 -21.33
N LEU A 210 21.43 -0.40 -20.11
CA LEU A 210 21.99 -1.62 -19.53
C LEU A 210 21.28 -2.90 -20.00
N VAL A 211 19.95 -2.88 -20.11
CA VAL A 211 19.11 -4.08 -20.31
C VAL A 211 18.59 -4.24 -21.73
N LEU A 212 18.29 -3.14 -22.44
CA LEU A 212 17.56 -3.20 -23.71
C LEU A 212 18.50 -3.01 -24.92
N HIS A 213 18.18 -3.68 -26.02
CA HIS A 213 18.89 -3.57 -27.30
C HIS A 213 17.97 -3.02 -28.40
N ASN A 214 18.22 -1.79 -28.83
CA ASN A 214 17.39 -1.06 -29.81
C ASN A 214 15.86 -1.07 -29.49
N PRO A 215 15.45 -0.62 -28.29
CA PRO A 215 14.06 -0.75 -27.85
C PRO A 215 13.12 0.26 -28.51
N ILE A 216 11.89 -0.19 -28.77
CA ILE A 216 10.78 0.72 -29.05
C ILE A 216 10.33 1.35 -27.74
N THR A 217 10.40 2.69 -27.69
CA THR A 217 9.92 3.45 -26.54
C THR A 217 8.45 3.82 -26.74
N LEU A 218 7.56 3.13 -26.03
CA LEU A 218 6.13 3.45 -25.99
C LEU A 218 5.87 4.50 -24.91
N LYS A 219 5.75 5.76 -25.35
CA LYS A 219 5.26 6.87 -24.54
C LYS A 219 3.78 7.02 -24.80
N LEU A 220 2.95 6.29 -24.07
CA LEU A 220 1.51 6.48 -24.15
C LEU A 220 1.17 7.83 -23.51
N GLN A 221 0.52 8.70 -24.27
CA GLN A 221 -0.05 9.96 -23.78
C GLN A 221 -1.35 9.67 -23.02
N GLU A 222 -1.28 8.80 -22.01
CA GLU A 222 -2.37 8.69 -21.04
C GLU A 222 -2.19 9.82 -20.03
N SER A 223 -3.30 10.47 -19.65
CA SER A 223 -3.31 11.33 -18.47
C SER A 223 -2.79 10.51 -17.29
N GLN A 224 -1.85 11.10 -16.53
CA GLN A 224 -1.18 10.40 -15.43
C GLN A 224 -2.18 9.93 -14.34
N LEU A 225 -3.37 10.55 -14.33
CA LEU A 225 -4.50 10.21 -13.50
C LEU A 225 -5.68 9.70 -14.35
N PRO A 226 -6.55 8.83 -13.81
CA PRO A 226 -7.78 8.45 -14.47
C PRO A 226 -8.62 9.66 -14.88
N GLY A 227 -9.42 9.52 -15.95
CA GLY A 227 -10.30 10.58 -16.42
C GLY A 227 -11.34 10.98 -15.38
N PRO A 228 -12.03 12.13 -15.58
CA PRO A 228 -12.97 12.70 -14.61
C PRO A 228 -14.14 11.75 -14.26
N ASP A 229 -14.50 10.83 -15.15
CA ASP A 229 -15.54 9.82 -14.92
C ASP A 229 -15.16 8.80 -13.84
N GLN A 230 -13.86 8.52 -13.70
CA GLN A 230 -13.35 7.54 -12.76
C GLN A 230 -12.72 8.19 -11.53
N LEU A 231 -12.04 9.34 -11.69
CA LEU A 231 -11.39 10.06 -10.60
C LEU A 231 -11.90 11.50 -10.52
N GLN A 232 -12.65 11.79 -9.47
CA GLN A 232 -13.08 13.16 -9.16
C GLN A 232 -12.07 13.82 -8.23
N GLN A 233 -11.58 14.99 -8.61
CA GLN A 233 -10.55 15.71 -7.86
C GLN A 233 -11.11 17.07 -7.42
N PHE A 234 -11.08 17.30 -6.11
CA PHE A 234 -11.66 18.47 -5.48
C PHE A 234 -10.61 19.22 -4.66
N GLN A 235 -10.72 20.55 -4.67
CA GLN A 235 -9.97 21.46 -3.81
C GLN A 235 -10.89 22.21 -2.85
N VAL A 236 -10.48 22.33 -1.58
CA VAL A 236 -11.17 23.13 -0.57
C VAL A 236 -10.20 24.13 0.02
N VAL A 237 -10.52 25.41 -0.15
CA VAL A 237 -9.78 26.50 0.48
C VAL A 237 -10.23 26.61 1.93
N CYS A 238 -9.29 26.45 2.86
CA CYS A 238 -9.49 26.59 4.29
C CYS A 238 -8.73 27.85 4.75
N GLU A 239 -9.39 28.78 5.44
CA GLU A 239 -8.75 30.05 5.84
C GLU A 239 -7.62 29.82 6.86
N THR A 240 -7.84 28.91 7.81
CA THR A 240 -6.91 28.61 8.90
C THR A 240 -6.59 27.12 9.00
N GLU A 241 -5.51 26.78 9.72
CA GLU A 241 -5.25 25.38 10.08
C GLU A 241 -6.38 24.78 10.93
N GLU A 242 -7.04 25.57 11.80
CA GLU A 242 -8.18 25.09 12.60
C GLU A 242 -9.32 24.59 11.68
N ASP A 243 -9.55 25.27 10.56
CA ASP A 243 -10.58 24.92 9.61
C ASP A 243 -10.28 23.60 8.90
N LYS A 244 -9.00 23.28 8.62
CA LYS A 244 -8.59 21.96 8.10
C LYS A 244 -9.00 20.83 9.06
N PHE A 245 -8.72 21.00 10.35
CA PHE A 245 -9.11 20.02 11.38
C PHE A 245 -10.62 19.91 11.55
N LEU A 246 -11.33 21.05 11.52
CA LEU A 246 -12.78 21.12 11.64
C LEU A 246 -13.47 20.41 10.46
N LEU A 247 -13.04 20.72 9.23
CA LEU A 247 -13.54 20.11 8.01
C LEU A 247 -13.28 18.61 7.99
N LEU A 248 -12.07 18.17 8.32
CA LEU A 248 -11.76 16.74 8.39
C LEU A 248 -12.65 16.01 9.39
N TYR A 249 -12.79 16.59 10.59
CA TYR A 249 -13.66 16.05 11.62
C TYR A 249 -15.10 15.92 11.11
N ALA A 250 -15.64 16.95 10.46
CA ALA A 250 -16.99 16.91 9.91
C ALA A 250 -17.13 15.83 8.82
N LEU A 251 -16.20 15.77 7.88
CA LEU A 251 -16.22 14.80 6.77
C LEU A 251 -16.23 13.35 7.26
N LEU A 252 -15.40 13.02 8.27
CA LEU A 252 -15.30 11.68 8.81
C LEU A 252 -16.43 11.35 9.79
N LYS A 253 -16.74 12.26 10.73
CA LYS A 253 -17.71 12.00 11.80
C LYS A 253 -19.15 12.00 11.30
N LEU A 254 -19.46 12.83 10.31
CA LEU A 254 -20.78 12.86 9.65
C LEU A 254 -20.87 11.84 8.50
N SER A 255 -19.84 11.02 8.31
CA SER A 255 -19.77 9.96 7.28
C SER A 255 -20.08 10.47 5.87
N LEU A 256 -19.62 11.69 5.56
CA LEU A 256 -19.74 12.28 4.22
C LEU A 256 -18.86 11.54 3.22
N ILE A 257 -17.73 11.03 3.70
CA ILE A 257 -16.87 10.12 2.95
C ILE A 257 -17.27 8.70 3.33
N ARG A 258 -17.66 7.91 2.33
CA ARG A 258 -18.03 6.51 2.49
C ARG A 258 -16.91 5.61 1.99
N GLY A 259 -16.66 4.54 2.74
CA GLY A 259 -15.63 3.55 2.41
C GLY A 259 -14.26 3.90 2.98
N LYS A 260 -13.24 3.24 2.44
CA LYS A 260 -11.88 3.34 2.95
C LYS A 260 -11.20 4.61 2.47
N SER A 261 -10.51 5.29 3.38
CA SER A 261 -9.90 6.59 3.16
C SER A 261 -8.41 6.60 3.50
N LEU A 262 -7.61 7.22 2.64
CA LEU A 262 -6.19 7.49 2.88
C LEU A 262 -5.98 8.98 3.13
N LEU A 263 -5.33 9.34 4.24
CA LEU A 263 -5.03 10.72 4.59
C LEU A 263 -3.53 10.96 4.47
N PHE A 264 -3.16 11.95 3.68
CA PHE A 264 -1.77 12.34 3.49
C PHE A 264 -1.43 13.60 4.26
N VAL A 265 -0.31 13.53 4.99
CA VAL A 265 0.31 14.63 5.72
C VAL A 265 1.79 14.71 5.34
N ASN A 266 2.37 15.90 5.46
CA ASN A 266 3.75 16.13 5.01
C ASN A 266 4.81 15.68 6.03
N THR A 267 4.43 15.51 7.31
CA THR A 267 5.37 15.12 8.37
C THR A 267 4.80 14.06 9.31
N LEU A 268 5.69 13.25 9.87
CA LEU A 268 5.35 12.20 10.82
C LEU A 268 4.80 12.75 12.14
N GLU A 269 5.32 13.87 12.63
CA GLU A 269 4.74 14.52 13.81
C GLU A 269 3.28 14.94 13.59
N ARG A 270 2.94 15.38 12.36
CA ARG A 270 1.57 15.72 11.98
C ARG A 270 0.68 14.47 11.85
N SER A 271 1.21 13.32 11.42
CA SER A 271 0.42 12.08 11.36
C SER A 271 -0.05 11.65 12.75
N TYR A 272 0.84 11.68 13.75
CA TYR A 272 0.47 11.42 15.14
C TYR A 272 -0.42 12.50 15.73
N ARG A 273 -0.19 13.79 15.43
CA ARG A 273 -1.09 14.87 15.86
C ARG A 273 -2.51 14.63 15.37
N LEU A 274 -2.66 14.25 14.11
CA LEU A 274 -3.95 13.97 13.49
C LEU A 274 -4.61 12.72 14.07
N ARG A 275 -3.85 11.63 14.28
CA ARG A 275 -4.33 10.42 14.96
C ARG A 275 -4.86 10.73 16.35
N LEU A 276 -4.07 11.41 17.18
CA LEU A 276 -4.45 11.74 18.56
C LEU A 276 -5.68 12.66 18.59
N PHE A 277 -5.80 13.60 17.62
CA PHE A 277 -6.97 14.44 17.47
C PHE A 277 -8.22 13.64 17.11
N LEU A 278 -8.16 12.73 16.13
CA LEU A 278 -9.29 11.91 15.70
C LEU A 278 -9.71 10.88 16.77
N GLU A 279 -8.75 10.40 17.57
CA GLU A 279 -9.00 9.52 18.71
C GLU A 279 -9.88 10.18 19.78
N GLN A 280 -9.75 11.50 20.00
CA GLN A 280 -10.66 12.27 20.89
C GLN A 280 -12.13 12.15 20.48
N PHE A 281 -12.39 11.99 19.18
CA PHE A 281 -13.73 11.85 18.62
C PHE A 281 -14.14 10.40 18.40
N SER A 282 -13.37 9.44 18.93
CA SER A 282 -13.59 8.00 18.76
C SER A 282 -13.62 7.55 17.29
N ILE A 283 -12.82 8.20 16.44
CA ILE A 283 -12.64 7.81 15.04
C ILE A 283 -11.39 6.91 14.98
N PRO A 284 -11.53 5.61 14.67
CA PRO A 284 -10.40 4.70 14.62
C PRO A 284 -9.55 4.98 13.38
N THR A 285 -8.30 5.39 13.60
CA THR A 285 -7.33 5.65 12.53
C THR A 285 -6.02 4.95 12.84
N CYS A 286 -5.35 4.40 11.83
CA CYS A 286 -3.97 3.94 11.98
C CYS A 286 -3.01 4.94 11.34
N VAL A 287 -1.77 4.99 11.85
CA VAL A 287 -0.68 5.76 11.24
C VAL A 287 0.27 4.76 10.61
N LEU A 288 0.58 4.95 9.33
CA LEU A 288 1.69 4.26 8.71
C LEU A 288 2.96 5.01 9.11
N ASN A 289 3.80 4.43 9.96
CA ASN A 289 5.05 5.05 10.44
C ASN A 289 6.25 4.37 9.75
N GLY A 290 7.07 5.15 9.07
CA GLY A 290 8.28 4.72 8.35
C GLY A 290 9.44 4.27 9.22
N GLU A 291 9.41 4.62 10.50
CA GLU A 291 10.40 4.19 11.51
C GLU A 291 10.10 2.79 12.05
N LEU A 292 8.92 2.24 11.74
CA LEU A 292 8.59 0.87 12.10
C LEU A 292 9.18 -0.12 11.08
N PRO A 293 9.55 -1.34 11.53
CA PRO A 293 10.00 -2.40 10.64
C PRO A 293 8.99 -2.68 9.52
N LEU A 294 9.49 -3.13 8.36
CA LEU A 294 8.64 -3.43 7.21
C LEU A 294 7.49 -4.38 7.55
N ARG A 295 7.76 -5.47 8.28
CA ARG A 295 6.75 -6.47 8.66
C ARG A 295 5.56 -5.83 9.39
N SER A 296 5.82 -4.86 10.25
CA SER A 296 4.80 -4.13 11.01
C SER A 296 4.01 -3.19 10.10
N ARG A 297 4.68 -2.49 9.18
CA ARG A 297 4.01 -1.72 8.11
C ARG A 297 3.12 -2.58 7.21
N CYS A 298 3.60 -3.77 6.81
CA CYS A 298 2.80 -4.75 6.06
C CYS A 298 1.56 -5.18 6.86
N HIS A 299 1.72 -5.40 8.16
CA HIS A 299 0.63 -5.80 9.03
C HIS A 299 -0.46 -4.72 9.11
N ILE A 300 -0.07 -3.46 9.25
CA ILE A 300 -0.99 -2.31 9.27
C ILE A 300 -1.79 -2.23 7.97
N ILE A 301 -1.13 -2.36 6.82
CA ILE A 301 -1.82 -2.30 5.51
C ILE A 301 -2.72 -3.53 5.32
N SER A 302 -2.31 -4.71 5.81
CA SER A 302 -3.16 -5.90 5.82
C SER A 302 -4.43 -5.71 6.66
N GLN A 303 -4.31 -5.10 7.85
CA GLN A 303 -5.45 -4.78 8.70
C GLN A 303 -6.41 -3.78 8.03
N PHE A 304 -5.87 -2.77 7.35
CA PHE A 304 -6.67 -1.85 6.54
C PHE A 304 -7.37 -2.57 5.38
N ASN A 305 -6.67 -3.45 4.67
CA ASN A 305 -7.25 -4.24 3.57
C ASN A 305 -8.35 -5.18 4.07
N GLN A 306 -8.22 -5.75 5.27
CA GLN A 306 -9.23 -6.57 5.93
C GLN A 306 -10.41 -5.77 6.53
N GLY A 307 -10.31 -4.44 6.58
CA GLY A 307 -11.38 -3.56 7.06
C GLY A 307 -11.44 -3.40 8.57
N PHE A 308 -10.32 -3.61 9.28
CA PHE A 308 -10.20 -3.25 10.70
C PHE A 308 -10.14 -1.73 10.91
N TYR A 309 -9.56 -1.03 9.95
CA TYR A 309 -9.51 0.42 9.89
C TYR A 309 -10.10 0.88 8.57
N ASP A 310 -10.98 1.88 8.63
CA ASP A 310 -11.50 2.55 7.45
C ASP A 310 -10.61 3.73 7.03
N CYS A 311 -9.63 4.11 7.85
CA CYS A 311 -8.89 5.35 7.76
C CYS A 311 -7.40 5.15 8.12
N VAL A 312 -6.51 5.43 7.18
CA VAL A 312 -5.04 5.36 7.36
C VAL A 312 -4.44 6.74 7.14
N ILE A 313 -3.55 7.16 8.03
CA ILE A 313 -2.79 8.40 7.91
C ILE A 313 -1.35 8.04 7.53
N ALA A 314 -0.81 8.66 6.49
CA ALA A 314 0.54 8.37 5.99
C ALA A 314 1.26 9.62 5.46
N THR A 315 2.58 9.54 5.38
CA THR A 315 3.41 10.56 4.72
C THR A 315 3.92 10.09 3.35
N ASP A 316 4.33 11.05 2.53
CA ASP A 316 4.93 10.75 1.22
C ASP A 316 6.22 9.94 1.33
N ALA A 317 7.07 10.17 2.31
CA ALA A 317 8.30 9.39 2.45
C ALA A 317 8.01 7.89 2.67
N GLU A 318 6.90 7.60 3.35
CA GLU A 318 6.50 6.24 3.72
C GLU A 318 5.77 5.51 2.59
N VAL A 319 4.95 6.25 1.85
CA VAL A 319 4.12 5.69 0.76
C VAL A 319 4.83 5.79 -0.58
N LEU A 320 5.59 6.86 -0.78
CA LEU A 320 6.35 7.16 -1.98
C LEU A 320 7.83 6.85 -1.81
N GLY A 321 8.32 6.25 -0.73
CA GLY A 321 9.70 5.73 -0.62
C GLY A 321 10.82 6.75 -0.93
N ALA A 322 10.57 8.04 -0.75
CA ALA A 322 11.56 9.09 -1.03
C ALA A 322 12.63 9.12 0.08
N PRO A 323 13.92 9.30 -0.25
CA PRO A 323 14.96 9.41 0.76
C PRO A 323 14.70 10.65 1.62
N ALA A 324 14.64 10.47 2.94
CA ALA A 324 14.42 11.54 3.89
C ALA A 324 15.61 12.52 3.91
N LYS A 325 15.65 13.49 2.97
CA LYS A 325 16.59 14.62 3.03
C LYS A 325 16.08 15.68 3.99
N GLY A 326 16.21 15.45 5.29
CA GLY A 326 15.98 16.47 6.30
C GLY A 326 17.10 17.51 6.31
N LYS A 327 16.84 18.74 5.85
CA LYS A 327 17.70 19.90 6.15
C LYS A 327 17.58 20.24 7.64
N ARG A 328 18.59 19.91 8.45
CA ARG A 328 18.81 20.55 9.75
C ARG A 328 19.99 21.51 9.64
N GLN A 329 19.71 22.81 9.76
CA GLN A 329 20.72 23.80 10.11
C GLN A 329 21.06 23.61 11.59
N GLY A 330 22.29 23.16 11.87
CA GLY A 330 22.81 23.01 13.22
C GLY A 330 24.20 22.36 13.18
N ARG A 331 25.23 23.13 13.51
CA ARG A 331 26.64 22.68 13.59
C ARG A 331 26.77 21.67 14.73
N GLY A 332 27.05 20.41 14.39
CA GLY A 332 27.38 19.30 15.30
C GLY A 332 28.00 18.14 14.51
N PRO A 333 28.85 17.29 15.13
CA PRO A 333 29.77 16.42 14.40
C PRO A 333 29.04 15.32 13.61
N LYS A 334 29.50 15.11 12.37
CA LYS A 334 28.94 14.22 11.36
C LYS A 334 29.03 12.74 11.78
N GLY A 335 27.90 12.17 12.20
CA GLY A 335 27.66 10.73 12.11
C GLY A 335 26.89 10.45 10.82
N ASN A 336 27.48 9.70 9.88
CA ASN A 336 26.78 9.16 8.72
C ASN A 336 25.70 8.18 9.22
N LYS A 337 24.45 8.63 9.35
CA LYS A 337 23.32 7.72 9.44
C LYS A 337 22.94 7.29 8.03
N ALA A 338 23.29 6.04 7.69
CA ALA A 338 22.79 5.37 6.50
C ALA A 338 21.25 5.41 6.52
N SER A 339 20.66 5.80 5.39
CA SER A 339 19.22 5.65 5.14
C SER A 339 18.93 4.14 5.09
N ASP A 340 18.03 3.63 5.94
CA ASP A 340 17.64 2.23 5.89
C ASP A 340 17.04 1.90 4.50
N PRO A 341 17.65 0.98 3.72
CA PRO A 341 17.15 0.57 2.41
C PRO A 341 15.77 -0.10 2.50
N GLU A 342 15.35 -0.48 3.71
CA GLU A 342 14.04 -1.08 4.00
C GLU A 342 12.88 -0.06 3.95
N SER A 343 13.17 1.25 4.03
CA SER A 343 12.14 2.31 4.07
C SER A 343 11.28 2.36 2.79
N GLY A 344 11.85 2.05 1.61
CA GLY A 344 11.12 2.03 0.35
C GLY A 344 10.09 0.91 0.20
N VAL A 345 10.15 -0.14 1.04
CA VAL A 345 9.51 -1.45 0.73
C VAL A 345 7.99 -1.43 0.96
N ALA A 346 7.45 -0.35 1.55
CA ALA A 346 6.00 -0.14 1.61
C ALA A 346 5.36 0.12 0.22
N ARG A 347 6.15 0.43 -0.82
CA ARG A 347 5.65 0.61 -2.21
C ARG A 347 5.09 -0.67 -2.86
N GLY A 348 5.38 -1.85 -2.30
CA GLY A 348 4.85 -3.13 -2.80
C GLY A 348 3.48 -3.53 -2.25
N ILE A 349 2.99 -2.83 -1.22
CA ILE A 349 1.79 -3.24 -0.49
C ILE A 349 0.63 -2.37 -0.96
N ASP A 350 -0.25 -2.98 -1.72
CA ASP A 350 -1.37 -2.27 -2.32
C ASP A 350 -2.48 -1.98 -1.28
N PHE A 351 -3.06 -0.79 -1.37
CA PHE A 351 -4.25 -0.40 -0.61
C PHE A 351 -5.48 -0.81 -1.42
N HIS A 352 -6.19 -1.83 -0.96
CA HIS A 352 -7.33 -2.36 -1.69
C HIS A 352 -8.61 -1.55 -1.42
N HIS A 353 -9.31 -1.18 -2.49
CA HIS A 353 -10.61 -0.51 -2.46
C HIS A 353 -10.61 0.82 -1.68
N VAL A 354 -9.58 1.64 -1.88
CA VAL A 354 -9.58 3.03 -1.40
C VAL A 354 -10.62 3.80 -2.18
N SER A 355 -11.61 4.34 -1.47
CA SER A 355 -12.69 5.14 -2.04
C SER A 355 -12.28 6.62 -2.12
N ALA A 356 -11.57 7.11 -1.10
CA ALA A 356 -11.18 8.51 -1.01
C ALA A 356 -9.71 8.68 -0.60
N VAL A 357 -9.06 9.68 -1.22
CA VAL A 357 -7.74 10.18 -0.82
C VAL A 357 -7.91 11.61 -0.34
N LEU A 358 -7.47 11.90 0.88
CA LEU A 358 -7.56 13.23 1.50
C LEU A 358 -6.15 13.79 1.67
N ASN A 359 -5.82 14.81 0.89
CA ASN A 359 -4.59 15.58 1.09
C ASN A 359 -4.86 16.61 2.18
N PHE A 360 -4.58 16.25 3.43
CA PHE A 360 -4.71 17.17 4.57
C PHE A 360 -3.66 18.28 4.46
N ASP A 361 -2.43 17.90 4.10
CA ASP A 361 -1.39 18.83 3.68
C ASP A 361 -1.23 18.76 2.16
N LEU A 362 -1.05 19.93 1.53
CA LEU A 362 -0.76 20.00 0.11
C LEU A 362 0.57 19.27 -0.17
N PRO A 363 0.63 18.37 -1.16
CA PRO A 363 1.88 17.70 -1.52
C PRO A 363 2.93 18.72 -1.96
N SER A 364 4.19 18.42 -1.66
CA SER A 364 5.32 19.31 -1.93
C SER A 364 5.76 19.31 -3.40
N THR A 365 5.36 18.29 -4.17
CA THR A 365 5.61 18.21 -5.61
C THR A 365 4.38 17.71 -6.37
N PRO A 366 4.25 18.06 -7.66
CA PRO A 366 3.21 17.54 -8.55
C PRO A 366 3.25 16.03 -8.71
N GLU A 367 4.45 15.42 -8.76
CA GLU A 367 4.59 13.96 -8.84
C GLU A 367 4.00 13.31 -7.59
N ALA A 368 4.28 13.88 -6.40
CA ALA A 368 3.71 13.40 -5.15
C ALA A 368 2.18 13.45 -5.18
N TYR A 369 1.59 14.53 -5.71
CA TYR A 369 0.13 14.60 -5.92
C TYR A 369 -0.39 13.43 -6.75
N ILE A 370 0.24 13.16 -7.90
CA ILE A 370 -0.17 12.12 -8.84
C ILE A 370 -0.08 10.74 -8.17
N HIS A 371 1.00 10.48 -7.43
CA HIS A 371 1.15 9.21 -6.73
C HIS A 371 0.16 9.02 -5.57
N ARG A 372 -0.21 10.10 -4.85
CA ARG A 372 -1.25 10.08 -3.82
C ARG A 372 -2.61 9.79 -4.44
N ALA A 373 -2.99 10.54 -5.47
CA ALA A 373 -4.25 10.36 -6.20
C ALA A 373 -4.36 8.97 -6.85
N GLY A 374 -3.25 8.42 -7.37
CA GLY A 374 -3.17 7.05 -7.89
C GLY A 374 -3.35 5.92 -6.86
N ARG A 375 -3.59 6.25 -5.57
CA ARG A 375 -4.00 5.25 -4.57
C ARG A 375 -5.48 4.94 -4.58
N THR A 376 -6.31 5.79 -5.20
CA THR A 376 -7.73 5.53 -5.44
C THR A 376 -7.99 5.29 -6.93
N ALA A 377 -9.26 5.09 -7.31
CA ALA A 377 -9.71 4.90 -8.69
C ALA A 377 -8.96 3.77 -9.45
N ARG A 378 -8.80 2.61 -8.81
CA ARG A 378 -8.15 1.43 -9.41
C ARG A 378 -9.17 0.45 -9.99
N ALA A 379 -8.81 -0.21 -11.10
CA ALA A 379 -9.58 -1.30 -11.72
C ALA A 379 -11.07 -0.95 -11.95
N ASN A 380 -11.35 0.16 -12.62
CA ASN A 380 -12.69 0.70 -12.94
C ASN A 380 -13.56 1.12 -11.75
N ASN A 381 -13.05 1.09 -10.50
CA ASN A 381 -13.77 1.69 -9.38
C ASN A 381 -13.66 3.22 -9.43
N PRO A 382 -14.72 3.96 -9.11
CA PRO A 382 -14.66 5.40 -8.95
C PRO A 382 -13.88 5.77 -7.68
N GLY A 383 -13.20 6.90 -7.71
CA GLY A 383 -12.41 7.43 -6.61
C GLY A 383 -12.55 8.93 -6.46
N ILE A 384 -12.40 9.42 -5.23
CA ILE A 384 -12.42 10.86 -4.93
C ILE A 384 -11.09 11.28 -4.33
N VAL A 385 -10.55 12.41 -4.76
CA VAL A 385 -9.40 13.08 -4.14
C VAL A 385 -9.87 14.43 -3.62
N LEU A 386 -9.68 14.70 -2.33
CA LEU A 386 -10.00 15.98 -1.71
C LEU A 386 -8.73 16.61 -1.17
N THR A 387 -8.45 17.85 -1.58
CA THR A 387 -7.23 18.56 -1.20
C THR A 387 -7.53 19.81 -0.42
N PHE A 388 -6.97 19.92 0.79
CA PHE A 388 -7.12 21.10 1.62
C PHE A 388 -5.99 22.09 1.35
N VAL A 389 -6.37 23.34 1.09
CA VAL A 389 -5.45 24.38 0.63
C VAL A 389 -5.60 25.60 1.52
N LEU A 390 -4.50 26.07 2.10
CA LEU A 390 -4.47 27.39 2.78
C LEU A 390 -4.29 28.51 1.75
N PRO A 391 -4.70 29.76 2.05
CA PRO A 391 -4.46 30.90 1.17
C PRO A 391 -2.99 31.06 0.76
N THR A 392 -2.07 30.76 1.69
CA THR A 392 -0.61 30.79 1.45
C THR A 392 -0.12 29.71 0.50
N GLU A 393 -0.89 28.64 0.30
CA GLU A 393 -0.53 27.47 -0.51
C GLU A 393 -1.07 27.57 -1.95
N GLN A 394 -1.90 28.56 -2.27
CA GLN A 394 -2.55 28.67 -3.59
C GLN A 394 -1.55 28.77 -4.76
N SER A 395 -0.44 29.50 -4.58
CA SER A 395 0.59 29.60 -5.62
C SER A 395 1.28 28.26 -5.89
N HIS A 396 1.38 27.38 -4.89
CA HIS A 396 1.92 26.04 -5.06
C HIS A 396 0.91 25.12 -5.75
N LEU A 397 -0.37 25.25 -5.41
CA LEU A 397 -1.44 24.53 -6.08
C LEU A 397 -1.50 24.86 -7.57
N GLY A 398 -1.34 26.13 -7.95
CA GLY A 398 -1.33 26.55 -9.35
C GLY A 398 -0.26 25.81 -10.18
N LYS A 399 0.93 25.56 -9.60
CA LYS A 399 1.99 24.77 -10.26
C LYS A 399 1.61 23.30 -10.44
N ILE A 400 0.86 22.75 -9.48
CA ILE A 400 0.35 21.38 -9.57
C ILE A 400 -0.74 21.32 -10.65
N GLU A 401 -1.67 22.27 -10.68
CA GLU A 401 -2.73 22.35 -11.70
C GLU A 401 -2.16 22.50 -13.11
N GLU A 402 -1.14 23.34 -13.30
CA GLU A 402 -0.46 23.58 -14.58
C GLU A 402 0.13 22.30 -15.16
N LEU A 403 0.78 21.47 -14.32
CA LEU A 403 1.35 20.20 -14.75
C LEU A 403 0.32 19.08 -14.93
N LEU A 404 -0.84 19.18 -14.28
CA LEU A 404 -1.92 18.21 -14.41
C LEU A 404 -2.77 18.44 -15.66
N CYS A 405 -3.04 19.69 -16.05
CA CYS A 405 -3.95 19.99 -17.16
C CYS A 405 -3.30 19.89 -18.55
N GLY A 406 -1.96 19.89 -18.63
CA GLY A 406 -1.30 20.08 -19.93
C GLY A 406 -1.73 21.40 -20.60
N GLU A 407 -1.12 21.75 -21.73
CA GLU A 407 -1.54 22.96 -22.45
C GLU A 407 -2.95 22.76 -23.04
N GLY A 408 -4.00 23.24 -22.36
CA GLY A 408 -5.32 23.48 -22.94
C GLY A 408 -6.54 22.71 -22.39
N GLU A 409 -6.41 21.87 -21.36
CA GLU A 409 -7.59 21.18 -20.78
C GLU A 409 -8.26 21.95 -19.62
N ALA A 410 -9.54 21.65 -19.37
CA ALA A 410 -10.33 22.21 -18.28
C ALA A 410 -9.71 21.93 -16.90
N ARG A 411 -9.99 22.78 -15.91
CA ARG A 411 -9.47 22.63 -14.53
C ARG A 411 -9.72 21.23 -13.99
N VAL A 412 -8.64 20.46 -13.85
CA VAL A 412 -8.66 19.10 -13.27
C VAL A 412 -9.13 19.12 -11.81
N LEU A 413 -8.79 20.18 -11.07
CA LEU A 413 -9.19 20.36 -9.67
C LEU A 413 -10.46 21.22 -9.56
N LEU A 414 -11.58 20.57 -9.28
CA LEU A 414 -12.85 21.26 -9.10
C LEU A 414 -12.92 21.94 -7.73
N PRO A 415 -13.33 23.21 -7.65
CA PRO A 415 -13.54 23.87 -6.37
C PRO A 415 -14.74 23.23 -5.66
N TYR A 416 -14.52 22.74 -4.45
CA TYR A 416 -15.57 22.19 -3.61
C TYR A 416 -16.02 23.22 -2.59
N GLN A 417 -17.19 23.80 -2.84
CA GLN A 417 -17.81 24.80 -1.98
C GLN A 417 -18.44 24.11 -0.77
N PHE A 418 -17.68 23.99 0.31
CA PHE A 418 -18.21 23.52 1.58
C PHE A 418 -18.67 24.70 2.44
N ARG A 419 -19.91 24.64 2.93
CA ARG A 419 -20.49 25.67 3.81
C ARG A 419 -19.93 25.52 5.22
N MET A 420 -18.84 26.24 5.51
CA MET A 420 -18.19 26.21 6.83
C MET A 420 -19.12 26.66 7.95
N GLU A 421 -20.08 27.54 7.65
CA GLU A 421 -21.10 28.03 8.59
C GLU A 421 -21.91 26.89 9.23
N GLU A 422 -22.19 25.81 8.48
CA GLU A 422 -22.98 24.68 8.98
C GLU A 422 -22.22 23.86 10.02
N ILE A 423 -20.88 23.87 10.01
CA ILE A 423 -20.03 23.10 10.92
C ILE A 423 -19.42 23.95 12.05
N GLU A 424 -19.71 25.26 12.08
CA GLU A 424 -19.13 26.20 13.05
C GLU A 424 -19.45 25.81 14.51
N GLY A 425 -20.61 25.19 14.75
CA GLY A 425 -20.99 24.62 16.05
C GLY A 425 -20.01 23.57 16.59
N PHE A 426 -19.21 22.94 15.73
CA PHE A 426 -18.16 22.00 16.13
C PHE A 426 -16.81 22.66 16.45
N ARG A 427 -16.59 23.93 16.07
CA ARG A 427 -15.29 24.60 16.22
C ARG A 427 -14.78 24.57 17.65
N TYR A 428 -15.64 24.82 18.64
CA TYR A 428 -15.26 24.77 20.06
C TYR A 428 -14.73 23.39 20.47
N ARG A 429 -15.38 22.32 20.01
CA ARG A 429 -14.97 20.93 20.30
C ARG A 429 -13.66 20.59 19.62
N CYS A 430 -13.49 20.99 18.36
CA CYS A 430 -12.24 20.83 17.64
C CYS A 430 -11.10 21.59 18.34
N ARG A 431 -11.35 22.83 18.80
CA ARG A 431 -10.36 23.61 19.54
C ARG A 431 -9.97 22.96 20.87
N ASP A 432 -10.93 22.42 21.60
CA ASP A 432 -10.66 21.71 22.86
C ASP A 432 -9.84 20.43 22.63
N ALA A 433 -10.20 19.64 21.61
CA ALA A 433 -9.43 18.48 21.20
C ALA A 433 -8.00 18.85 20.77
N MET A 434 -7.82 19.89 19.95
CA MET A 434 -6.50 20.37 19.51
C MET A 434 -5.62 20.82 20.68
N ARG A 435 -6.20 21.48 21.70
CA ARG A 435 -5.48 21.88 22.92
C ARG A 435 -4.99 20.70 23.74
N SER A 436 -5.73 19.59 23.73
CA SER A 436 -5.32 18.35 24.42
C SER A 436 -4.11 17.67 23.75
N VAL A 437 -3.91 17.90 22.45
CA VAL A 437 -2.81 17.29 21.67
C VAL A 437 -1.57 18.18 21.71
N THR A 438 -0.73 17.92 22.72
CA THR A 438 0.54 18.64 22.92
C THR A 438 1.70 17.95 22.20
N LYS A 439 2.79 18.68 21.95
CA LYS A 439 4.04 18.12 21.39
C LYS A 439 4.59 16.96 22.23
N GLN A 440 4.44 17.02 23.55
CA GLN A 440 4.84 15.95 24.47
C GLN A 440 4.01 14.69 24.23
N SER A 441 2.67 14.81 24.17
CA SER A 441 1.78 13.66 23.91
C SER A 441 2.05 13.00 22.56
N ILE A 442 2.39 13.78 21.53
CA ILE A 442 2.78 13.28 20.19
C ILE A 442 4.06 12.46 20.28
N ARG A 443 5.09 13.00 20.95
CA ARG A 443 6.37 12.32 21.12
C ARG A 443 6.21 11.00 21.88
N GLU A 444 5.41 11.01 22.94
CA GLU A 444 5.15 9.81 23.73
C GLU A 444 4.33 8.77 22.98
N ALA A 445 3.31 9.18 22.22
CA ALA A 445 2.54 8.26 21.39
C ALA A 445 3.42 7.54 20.35
N ARG A 446 4.33 8.29 19.71
CA ARG A 446 5.32 7.73 18.78
C ARG A 446 6.30 6.78 19.47
N LEU A 447 6.87 7.20 20.60
CA LEU A 447 7.81 6.37 21.36
C LEU A 447 7.15 5.08 21.86
N LYS A 448 5.90 5.16 22.30
CA LYS A 448 5.12 4.00 22.73
C LYS A 448 4.97 2.97 21.62
N GLU A 449 4.66 3.41 20.40
CA GLU A 449 4.49 2.51 19.25
C GLU A 449 5.82 1.83 18.87
N ILE A 450 6.91 2.59 18.80
CA ILE A 450 8.26 2.04 18.55
C ILE A 450 8.65 1.05 19.65
N LYS A 451 8.37 1.38 20.91
CA LYS A 451 8.65 0.52 22.06
C LYS A 451 7.87 -0.79 22.01
N GLU A 452 6.59 -0.74 21.66
CA GLU A 452 5.77 -1.93 21.47
C GLU A 452 6.34 -2.81 20.36
N GLU A 453 6.78 -2.23 19.24
CA GLU A 453 7.46 -2.99 18.18
C GLU A 453 8.79 -3.61 18.65
N LEU A 454 9.59 -2.88 19.44
CA LEU A 454 10.84 -3.41 20.00
C LEU A 454 10.59 -4.62 20.91
N LEU A 455 9.54 -4.59 21.73
CA LEU A 455 9.15 -5.71 22.61
C LEU A 455 8.69 -6.96 21.84
N HIS A 456 8.06 -6.77 20.68
CA HIS A 456 7.54 -7.87 19.86
C HIS A 456 8.53 -8.32 18.76
N SER A 457 9.71 -7.70 18.67
CA SER A 457 10.72 -8.04 17.67
C SER A 457 11.37 -9.39 17.96
N GLU A 458 11.20 -10.33 17.04
CA GLU A 458 11.87 -11.65 17.08
C GLU A 458 13.40 -11.52 17.05
N LYS A 459 13.94 -10.51 16.36
CA LYS A 459 15.39 -10.27 16.24
C LYS A 459 16.04 -9.83 17.57
N LEU A 460 15.30 -9.09 18.39
CA LEU A 460 15.80 -8.57 19.67
C LEU A 460 15.51 -9.52 20.82
N LYS A 461 14.80 -10.62 20.57
CA LYS A 461 14.44 -11.58 21.59
C LYS A 461 15.68 -12.19 22.26
N THR A 462 16.67 -12.60 21.47
CA THR A 462 17.95 -13.12 21.96
C THR A 462 18.73 -12.07 22.74
N TYR A 463 18.77 -10.82 22.24
CA TYR A 463 19.41 -9.71 22.94
C TYR A 463 18.79 -9.44 24.33
N PHE A 464 17.46 -9.52 24.45
CA PHE A 464 16.76 -9.35 25.72
C PHE A 464 16.85 -10.56 26.65
N GLU A 465 17.08 -11.77 26.10
CA GLU A 465 17.45 -12.96 26.88
C GLU A 465 18.83 -12.79 27.51
N ASP A 466 19.80 -12.23 26.77
CA ASP A 466 21.14 -11.93 27.27
C ASP A 466 21.18 -10.69 28.20
N ASN A 467 20.27 -9.73 28.01
CA ASN A 467 20.20 -8.47 28.77
C ASN A 467 18.83 -8.28 29.44
N PRO A 468 18.53 -9.03 30.52
CA PRO A 468 17.21 -8.98 31.17
C PRO A 468 16.91 -7.64 31.85
N ARG A 469 17.96 -6.88 32.22
CA ARG A 469 17.81 -5.54 32.83
C ARG A 469 17.23 -4.53 31.84
N ASP A 470 17.67 -4.56 30.59
CA ASP A 470 17.21 -3.63 29.56
C ASP A 470 15.76 -3.93 29.17
N LEU A 471 15.38 -5.21 29.13
CA LEU A 471 13.98 -5.62 28.94
C LEU A 471 13.09 -5.12 30.08
N GLN A 472 13.57 -5.20 31.33
CA GLN A 472 12.83 -4.69 32.49
C GLN A 472 12.69 -3.16 32.45
N LEU A 473 13.79 -2.44 32.19
CA LEU A 473 13.76 -0.99 32.04
C LEU A 473 12.76 -0.58 30.96
N LEU A 474 12.81 -1.25 29.81
CA LEU A 474 11.89 -0.98 28.73
C LEU A 474 10.46 -1.29 29.18
N ARG A 475 10.15 -2.44 29.80
CA ARG A 475 8.79 -2.73 30.28
C ARG A 475 8.26 -1.72 31.31
N HIS A 476 9.12 -1.20 32.18
CA HIS A 476 8.75 -0.27 33.25
C HIS A 476 8.69 1.20 32.80
N ASP A 477 9.15 1.52 31.59
CA ASP A 477 9.11 2.89 31.04
C ASP A 477 7.66 3.30 30.70
N LEU A 478 6.93 3.84 31.66
CA LEU A 478 5.55 4.29 31.47
C LEU A 478 5.52 5.66 30.79
N PRO A 479 4.55 5.93 29.90
CA PRO A 479 4.39 7.26 29.32
C PRO A 479 4.15 8.28 30.44
N LEU A 480 4.92 9.37 30.43
CA LEU A 480 4.89 10.40 31.47
C LEU A 480 3.68 11.35 31.29
N HIS A 481 3.23 11.53 30.06
CA HIS A 481 2.13 12.38 29.62
C HIS A 481 1.25 11.67 28.56
N PRO A 482 0.56 10.57 28.93
CA PRO A 482 -0.33 9.87 28.02
C PRO A 482 -1.42 10.82 27.50
N ALA A 483 -1.77 10.71 26.22
CA ALA A 483 -2.84 11.50 25.63
C ALA A 483 -4.16 11.25 26.39
N VAL A 484 -4.69 12.29 27.03
CA VAL A 484 -5.95 12.20 27.79
C VAL A 484 -7.10 12.22 26.79
N VAL A 485 -7.76 11.09 26.61
CA VAL A 485 -8.96 11.00 25.77
C VAL A 485 -10.19 11.43 26.57
N LYS A 486 -10.87 12.48 26.13
CA LYS A 486 -12.09 12.98 26.77
C LYS A 486 -13.31 12.19 26.25
N PRO A 487 -13.94 11.31 27.05
CA PRO A 487 -14.98 10.41 26.55
C PRO A 487 -16.24 11.12 26.04
N HIS A 488 -16.54 12.32 26.55
CA HIS A 488 -17.68 13.12 26.11
C HIS A 488 -17.51 13.69 24.69
N LEU A 489 -16.28 13.81 24.19
CA LEU A 489 -16.03 14.26 22.82
C LEU A 489 -16.31 13.17 21.78
N GLY A 490 -16.49 11.91 22.19
CA GLY A 490 -16.82 10.81 21.27
C GLY A 490 -18.25 10.87 20.69
N ASN A 491 -19.22 11.42 21.43
CA ASN A 491 -20.61 11.51 20.98
C ASN A 491 -20.91 12.86 20.30
N VAL A 492 -21.72 12.87 19.25
CA VAL A 492 -22.18 14.10 18.60
C VAL A 492 -23.60 14.41 19.06
N PRO A 493 -23.82 15.51 19.80
CA PRO A 493 -25.16 15.95 20.14
C PRO A 493 -25.99 16.27 18.88
N ASP A 494 -27.26 15.86 18.86
CA ASP A 494 -28.16 15.98 17.70
C ASP A 494 -28.37 17.44 17.24
N TYR A 495 -28.28 18.40 18.17
CA TYR A 495 -28.42 19.83 17.86
C TYR A 495 -27.24 20.42 17.09
N LEU A 496 -26.06 19.77 17.14
CA LEU A 496 -24.88 20.21 16.37
C LEU A 496 -24.87 19.63 14.94
N VAL A 497 -25.71 18.63 14.66
CA VAL A 497 -25.78 18.04 13.32
C VAL A 497 -26.58 18.99 12.41
N PRO A 498 -25.99 19.43 11.27
CA PRO A 498 -26.68 20.27 10.30
C PRO A 498 -28.02 19.64 9.90
N PRO A 499 -29.11 20.43 9.78
CA PRO A 499 -30.43 19.90 9.44
C PRO A 499 -30.43 19.02 8.18
N ALA A 500 -29.62 19.39 7.17
CA ALA A 500 -29.46 18.66 5.92
C ALA A 500 -28.83 17.26 6.07
N LEU A 501 -28.13 17.00 7.17
CA LEU A 501 -27.37 15.76 7.41
C LEU A 501 -27.99 14.86 8.48
N ARG A 502 -29.07 15.29 9.14
CA ARG A 502 -29.70 14.54 10.25
C ARG A 502 -30.17 13.14 9.84
N ASP A 503 -30.64 12.97 8.61
CA ASP A 503 -31.08 11.67 8.10
C ASP A 503 -29.92 10.73 7.73
N LEU A 504 -28.74 11.29 7.41
CA LEU A 504 -27.54 10.55 7.04
C LEU A 504 -26.73 10.08 8.26
N VAL A 505 -26.80 10.82 9.38
CA VAL A 505 -25.95 10.63 10.58
C VAL A 505 -26.52 9.56 11.55
N ARG A 506 -27.52 8.78 11.15
CA ARG A 506 -28.07 7.72 12.03
C ARG A 506 -26.95 6.79 12.52
N PRO A 507 -26.83 6.58 13.85
CA PRO A 507 -25.67 5.93 14.43
C PRO A 507 -25.51 4.53 13.83
N HIS A 508 -24.29 4.24 13.36
CA HIS A 508 -23.87 2.89 12.99
C HIS A 508 -24.43 1.88 14.01
N LYS A 509 -25.36 1.03 13.57
CA LYS A 509 -25.68 -0.20 14.29
C LYS A 509 -24.34 -0.87 14.56
N LYS A 510 -23.95 -0.98 15.84
CA LYS A 510 -22.77 -1.74 16.28
C LYS A 510 -22.74 -3.04 15.48
N ARG A 511 -21.76 -3.19 14.58
CA ARG A 511 -21.49 -4.48 13.93
C ARG A 511 -21.37 -5.48 15.07
N LYS A 512 -22.29 -6.45 15.13
CA LYS A 512 -22.20 -7.57 16.08
C LYS A 512 -20.82 -8.18 15.86
N LYS A 513 -19.93 -8.08 16.86
CA LYS A 513 -18.73 -8.90 16.90
C LYS A 513 -19.19 -10.34 16.70
N LEU A 514 -18.73 -10.98 15.62
CA LEU A 514 -18.81 -12.44 15.50
C LEU A 514 -18.03 -13.00 16.69
N SER A 515 -18.77 -13.48 17.68
CA SER A 515 -18.21 -14.10 18.87
C SER A 515 -17.72 -15.50 18.53
N SER A 516 -16.52 -15.63 17.94
CA SER A 516 -15.79 -16.88 17.98
C SER A 516 -14.89 -16.90 19.22
N CYS A 517 -15.46 -17.18 20.38
CA CYS A 517 -14.69 -17.70 21.50
C CYS A 517 -15.62 -18.52 22.39
N ARG A 518 -15.47 -19.85 22.30
CA ARG A 518 -16.11 -20.81 23.19
C ARG A 518 -15.80 -20.41 24.64
N LYS A 519 -16.85 -20.17 25.43
CA LYS A 519 -16.75 -19.89 26.87
C LYS A 519 -16.12 -21.08 27.58
N ALA A 520 -14.85 -20.98 27.95
CA ALA A 520 -14.28 -21.79 29.03
C ALA A 520 -14.79 -21.21 30.36
N LYS A 521 -15.62 -21.98 31.08
CA LYS A 521 -16.09 -21.66 32.43
C LYS A 521 -14.89 -21.63 33.40
N LYS A 522 -14.51 -20.45 33.90
CA LYS A 522 -13.63 -20.33 35.08
C LYS A 522 -14.47 -20.57 36.35
N VAL A 523 -14.16 -21.66 37.04
CA VAL A 523 -14.62 -21.98 38.40
C VAL A 523 -14.04 -20.94 39.36
N LYS A 524 -14.90 -20.29 40.14
CA LYS A 524 -14.52 -19.40 41.24
C LYS A 524 -14.10 -20.26 42.43
N THR A 525 -12.82 -20.27 42.77
CA THR A 525 -12.32 -20.72 44.08
C THR A 525 -12.74 -19.69 45.13
N GLN A 526 -13.71 -20.05 45.98
CA GLN A 526 -14.08 -19.28 47.16
C GLN A 526 -13.07 -19.57 48.29
N ASN A 527 -12.49 -18.51 48.84
CA ASN A 527 -11.62 -18.57 50.03
C ASN A 527 -12.47 -18.92 51.28
N PRO A 528 -12.20 -20.01 52.04
CA PRO A 528 -13.15 -20.51 53.04
C PRO A 528 -13.13 -19.83 54.43
N LEU A 529 -12.42 -18.72 54.63
CA LEU A 529 -12.10 -18.23 55.99
C LEU A 529 -12.63 -16.84 56.36
N HIS A 530 -13.56 -16.25 55.58
CA HIS A 530 -14.00 -14.87 55.86
C HIS A 530 -15.46 -14.64 56.29
N ASN A 531 -16.22 -15.68 56.64
CA ASN A 531 -17.58 -15.51 57.19
C ASN A 531 -17.80 -16.29 58.50
N PHE A 532 -17.00 -15.98 59.53
CA PHE A 532 -17.41 -16.22 60.91
C PHE A 532 -18.05 -14.95 61.47
N LYS A 533 -19.39 -14.90 61.50
CA LYS A 533 -20.15 -13.97 62.34
C LYS A 533 -21.12 -14.76 63.23
N HIS A 534 -20.78 -14.78 64.51
CA HIS A 534 -21.53 -15.36 65.61
C HIS A 534 -22.93 -14.73 65.72
N ARG A 535 -23.99 -15.54 65.62
CA ARG A 535 -25.37 -15.15 65.96
C ARG A 535 -25.85 -16.00 67.14
N GLY A 536 -25.99 -15.35 68.29
CA GLY A 536 -26.55 -15.95 69.50
C GLY A 536 -28.02 -16.35 69.28
N ARG A 537 -28.37 -17.57 69.70
CA ARG A 537 -29.76 -18.02 69.88
C ARG A 537 -30.05 -18.01 71.38
N LYS A 538 -30.95 -17.13 71.81
CA LYS A 538 -31.60 -17.22 73.13
C LYS A 538 -32.56 -18.41 73.14
N SER A 539 -32.52 -19.15 74.23
CA SER A 539 -33.26 -20.37 74.54
C SER A 539 -34.75 -20.10 74.81
N LYS A 540 -35.59 -21.10 74.51
CA LYS A 540 -36.86 -21.33 75.22
C LYS A 540 -36.91 -22.79 75.69
N PRO A 541 -37.53 -23.06 76.85
CA PRO A 541 -37.22 -24.24 77.66
C PRO A 541 -38.10 -25.43 77.30
N THR A 542 -37.52 -26.62 77.38
CA THR A 542 -38.20 -27.91 77.41
C THR A 542 -38.72 -28.17 78.83
N ALA A 543 -40.04 -28.31 78.98
CA ALA A 543 -40.63 -28.97 80.14
C ALA A 543 -40.50 -30.49 79.96
N MET A 544 -39.97 -31.19 80.96
CA MET A 544 -39.96 -32.66 81.06
C MET A 544 -41.05 -33.10 82.05
N PRO A 545 -41.54 -34.34 81.94
CA PRO A 545 -42.83 -34.73 82.48
C PRO A 545 -42.75 -35.24 83.91
N SER A 546 -43.68 -34.77 84.74
CA SER A 546 -44.44 -35.50 85.78
C SER A 546 -45.36 -34.51 86.47
#